data_AF-A0A8C7WA21-F1
#
_entry.id   AF-A0A8C7WA21-F1
#
_cell.length_a   1.000
_cell.length_b   1.000
_cell.length_c   1.000
_cell.angle_alpha   90.00
_cell.angle_beta   90.00
_cell.angle_gamma   90.00
#
_symmetry.space_group_name_H-M   'P 1'
#
loop_
_entity.id
_entity.type
_entity.pdbx_description
1 polymer ?
#
loop_
_entity_poly.entity_id
_entity_poly.type
_entity_poly.pdbx_seq_one_letter_code
_entity_poly.pdbx_strand_id
1 'polypeptide(L)'
;MCFFLFNDVEFKPFFREETPVTHLYFCRTVIKAMLGHIGLHFTHLEELVVCANGLQPLDEELFRIAERYKSFVEFVKMCGKRLTQMSIMEEVLVPDDDYSDMEQIHTEVSKYMGCMWYPAMMPTW
;
A
#
# COMPACT_ATOMS: atom_id res chain seq x y z
N MET A 1 5.38 -13.83 -10.82
CA MET A 1 4.42 -13.73 -11.95
C MET A 1 3.72 -12.37 -11.87
N CYS A 2 3.40 -11.72 -13.00
CA CYS A 2 2.83 -10.36 -13.06
C CYS A 2 1.39 -10.38 -13.60
N PHE A 3 0.49 -9.63 -12.97
CA PHE A 3 -0.92 -9.52 -13.36
C PHE A 3 -1.36 -8.06 -13.49
N PHE A 4 -2.12 -7.79 -14.56
CA PHE A 4 -2.84 -6.54 -14.77
C PHE A 4 -4.32 -6.81 -14.65
N LEU A 5 -4.99 -6.12 -13.73
CA LEU A 5 -6.36 -6.44 -13.37
C LEU A 5 -7.25 -5.22 -13.59
N PHE A 6 -8.35 -5.44 -14.31
CA PHE A 6 -9.24 -4.38 -14.75
C PHE A 6 -10.54 -4.31 -13.93
N ASN A 7 -11.04 -5.43 -13.38
CA ASN A 7 -12.29 -5.46 -12.60
C ASN A 7 -12.23 -6.48 -11.44
N ASP A 8 -13.00 -6.22 -10.38
CA ASP A 8 -13.03 -7.02 -9.15
C ASP A 8 -13.52 -8.47 -9.33
N VAL A 9 -14.35 -8.73 -10.35
CA VAL A 9 -14.96 -10.04 -10.60
C VAL A 9 -13.92 -11.10 -11.02
N GLU A 10 -12.84 -10.66 -11.66
CA GLU A 10 -11.78 -11.54 -12.17
C GLU A 10 -10.88 -12.09 -11.04
N PHE A 11 -11.03 -11.58 -9.82
CA PHE A 11 -10.05 -11.78 -8.75
C PHE A 11 -10.34 -12.97 -7.82
N LYS A 12 -11.63 -13.33 -7.65
CA LYS A 12 -12.04 -14.42 -6.75
C LYS A 12 -11.31 -15.75 -6.96
N PRO A 13 -10.91 -16.15 -8.19
CA PRO A 13 -10.13 -17.36 -8.40
C PRO A 13 -8.72 -17.30 -7.79
N PHE A 14 -8.10 -16.12 -7.71
CA PHE A 14 -6.71 -15.94 -7.26
C PHE A 14 -6.52 -16.09 -5.75
N PHE A 15 -7.59 -16.06 -4.96
CA PHE A 15 -7.53 -16.22 -3.49
C PHE A 15 -7.89 -17.62 -3.01
N ARG A 16 -8.01 -18.59 -3.91
CA ARG A 16 -8.38 -19.95 -3.51
C ARG A 16 -7.17 -20.74 -3.02
N GLU A 17 -6.00 -20.43 -3.55
CA GLU A 17 -4.75 -21.16 -3.31
C GLU A 17 -3.58 -20.17 -3.18
N GLU A 18 -2.51 -20.60 -2.51
CA GLU A 18 -1.28 -19.82 -2.42
C GLU A 18 -0.70 -19.65 -3.83
N THR A 19 -0.75 -18.42 -4.34
CA THR A 19 -0.38 -18.13 -5.74
C THR A 19 0.96 -17.41 -5.75
N PRO A 20 1.94 -17.80 -6.59
CA PRO A 20 3.27 -17.18 -6.65
C PRO A 20 3.25 -15.84 -7.41
N VAL A 21 2.35 -14.95 -7.01
CA VAL A 21 2.26 -13.58 -7.51
C VAL A 21 3.39 -12.78 -6.87
N THR A 22 4.16 -12.08 -7.71
CA THR A 22 5.25 -11.21 -7.25
C THR A 22 4.99 -9.75 -7.55
N HIS A 23 4.27 -9.44 -8.64
CA HIS A 23 3.94 -8.07 -9.03
C HIS A 23 2.44 -7.96 -9.35
N LEU A 24 1.78 -6.98 -8.74
CA LEU A 24 0.33 -6.82 -8.83
C LEU A 24 -0.05 -5.35 -9.05
N TYR A 25 -0.76 -5.09 -10.14
CA TYR A 25 -1.16 -3.74 -10.54
C TYR A 25 -2.68 -3.62 -10.67
N PHE A 26 -3.28 -2.80 -9.81
CA PHE A 26 -4.67 -2.38 -9.89
C PHE A 26 -4.76 -1.03 -10.58
N CYS A 27 -5.03 -1.03 -11.88
CA CYS A 27 -5.07 0.20 -12.69
C CYS A 27 -6.41 0.95 -12.60
N ARG A 28 -7.39 0.42 -11.86
CA ARG A 28 -8.71 1.03 -11.61
C ARG A 28 -8.97 1.10 -10.10
N THR A 29 -10.23 0.96 -9.71
CA THR A 29 -10.63 0.86 -8.31
C THR A 29 -10.47 -0.57 -7.83
N VAL A 30 -9.92 -0.74 -6.63
CA VAL A 30 -9.92 -1.99 -5.88
C VAL A 30 -10.83 -1.82 -4.67
N ILE A 31 -11.58 -2.86 -4.32
CA ILE A 31 -12.38 -2.88 -3.08
C ILE A 31 -11.50 -3.26 -1.88
N LYS A 32 -11.73 -2.64 -0.72
CA LYS A 32 -11.03 -2.92 0.55
C LYS A 32 -10.90 -4.42 0.86
N ALA A 33 -11.99 -5.19 0.74
CA ALA A 33 -11.98 -6.63 1.01
C ALA A 33 -10.96 -7.40 0.14
N MET A 34 -10.75 -6.97 -1.11
CA MET A 34 -9.78 -7.56 -2.03
C MET A 34 -8.35 -7.42 -1.52
N LEU A 35 -7.96 -6.21 -1.11
CA LEU A 35 -6.64 -5.94 -0.58
C LEU A 35 -6.38 -6.74 0.70
N GLY A 36 -7.41 -6.93 1.52
CA GLY A 36 -7.32 -7.76 2.72
C GLY A 36 -7.02 -9.24 2.42
N HIS A 37 -7.42 -9.75 1.25
CA HIS A 37 -7.11 -11.11 0.81
C HIS A 37 -5.69 -11.24 0.24
N ILE A 38 -5.12 -10.18 -0.34
CA ILE A 38 -3.72 -10.18 -0.83
C ILE A 38 -2.77 -10.60 0.29
N GLY A 39 -2.90 -9.98 1.46
CA GLY A 39 -2.05 -10.29 2.62
C GLY A 39 -2.19 -11.72 3.15
N LEU A 40 -3.25 -12.45 2.76
CA LEU A 40 -3.47 -13.84 3.17
C LEU A 40 -2.94 -14.86 2.16
N HIS A 41 -2.83 -14.49 0.88
CA HIS A 41 -2.62 -15.45 -0.22
C HIS A 41 -1.36 -15.20 -1.06
N PHE A 42 -0.77 -14.01 -0.97
CA PHE A 42 0.41 -13.65 -1.78
C PHE A 42 1.64 -13.45 -0.90
N THR A 43 2.27 -14.58 -0.55
CA THR A 43 3.46 -14.66 0.33
C THR A 43 4.76 -14.18 -0.34
N HIS A 44 4.75 -13.98 -1.66
CA HIS A 44 5.92 -13.65 -2.47
C HIS A 44 5.79 -12.27 -3.15
N LEU A 45 4.92 -11.40 -2.65
CA LEU A 45 4.64 -10.11 -3.26
C LEU A 45 5.83 -9.15 -3.09
N GLU A 46 6.39 -8.69 -4.21
CA GLU A 46 7.50 -7.74 -4.29
C GLU A 46 7.01 -6.33 -4.63
N GLU A 47 6.00 -6.21 -5.49
CA GLU A 47 5.45 -4.92 -5.92
C GLU A 47 3.91 -4.94 -5.92
N LEU A 48 3.32 -3.91 -5.32
CA LEU A 48 1.89 -3.66 -5.31
C LEU A 48 1.62 -2.22 -5.71
N VAL A 49 0.82 -2.03 -6.76
CA VAL A 49 0.34 -0.71 -7.19
C VAL A 49 -1.17 -0.68 -7.16
N VAL A 50 -1.72 0.33 -6.49
CA VAL A 50 -3.17 0.54 -6.37
C VAL A 50 -3.49 1.96 -6.84
N CYS A 51 -4.20 2.09 -7.97
CA CYS A 51 -4.57 3.40 -8.51
C CYS A 51 -5.67 4.09 -7.70
N ALA A 52 -6.69 3.33 -7.27
CA ALA A 52 -7.77 3.87 -6.47
C ALA A 52 -8.34 2.81 -5.54
N ASN A 53 -8.72 3.22 -4.34
CA ASN A 53 -9.59 2.47 -3.45
C ASN A 53 -10.77 3.37 -3.07
N GLY A 54 -11.88 2.77 -2.66
CA GLY A 54 -13.05 3.53 -2.22
C GLY A 54 -12.77 4.44 -1.00
N LEU A 55 -13.82 5.00 -0.40
CA LEU A 55 -13.73 5.99 0.68
C LEU A 55 -13.23 5.44 2.03
N GLN A 56 -12.89 4.16 2.11
CA GLN A 56 -12.50 3.52 3.37
C GLN A 56 -10.97 3.54 3.53
N PRO A 57 -10.45 3.88 4.72
CA PRO A 57 -9.04 3.74 5.04
C PRO A 57 -8.54 2.30 4.83
N LEU A 58 -7.30 2.18 4.38
CA LEU A 58 -6.65 0.92 3.96
C LEU A 58 -5.62 0.39 4.95
N ASP A 59 -5.46 1.04 6.11
CA ASP A 59 -4.47 0.70 7.12
C ASP A 59 -4.51 -0.80 7.44
N GLU A 60 -5.70 -1.34 7.74
CA GLU A 60 -5.89 -2.76 8.07
C GLU A 60 -5.42 -3.71 6.96
N GLU A 61 -5.67 -3.38 5.70
CA GLU A 61 -5.31 -4.18 4.54
C GLU A 61 -3.80 -4.11 4.27
N LEU A 62 -3.22 -2.92 4.36
CA LEU A 62 -1.78 -2.72 4.25
C LEU A 62 -1.04 -3.48 5.38
N PHE A 63 -1.60 -3.51 6.59
CA PHE A 63 -1.03 -4.29 7.70
C PHE A 63 -1.22 -5.79 7.55
N ARG A 64 -2.30 -6.25 6.91
CA ARG A 64 -2.43 -7.67 6.57
C ARG A 64 -1.37 -8.10 5.58
N ILE A 65 -1.00 -7.22 4.64
CA ILE A 65 0.09 -7.46 3.70
C ILE A 65 1.46 -7.43 4.42
N ALA A 66 1.65 -6.55 5.41
CA ALA A 66 2.90 -6.44 6.16
C ALA A 66 2.99 -7.27 7.46
N GLU A 67 1.98 -8.09 7.75
CA GLU A 67 1.85 -8.87 9.00
C GLU A 67 2.00 -8.06 10.33
N ARG A 68 1.21 -6.98 10.54
CA ARG A 68 0.78 -6.31 11.83
C ARG A 68 1.03 -4.76 12.01
N TYR A 69 0.08 -4.13 12.76
CA TYR A 69 -0.09 -2.77 13.38
C TYR A 69 0.09 -1.49 12.53
N LYS A 70 -0.36 -0.31 13.01
CA LYS A 70 -1.68 0.35 13.17
C LYS A 70 -1.74 1.70 12.41
N SER A 71 -0.62 2.18 11.87
CA SER A 71 -0.54 3.39 11.02
C SER A 71 0.45 3.21 9.86
N PHE A 72 0.34 4.08 8.84
CA PHE A 72 1.24 4.09 7.67
C PHE A 72 2.73 4.16 8.05
N VAL A 73 3.10 4.96 9.05
CA VAL A 73 4.50 5.10 9.46
C VAL A 73 5.04 3.79 10.07
N GLU A 74 4.20 3.05 10.79
CA GLU A 74 4.59 1.73 11.32
C GLU A 74 4.82 0.71 10.20
N PHE A 75 3.99 0.73 9.15
CA PHE A 75 4.22 -0.09 7.95
C PHE A 75 5.59 0.18 7.32
N VAL A 76 5.94 1.46 7.15
CA VAL A 76 7.24 1.86 6.57
C VAL A 76 8.37 1.44 7.49
N LYS A 77 8.24 1.62 8.81
CA LYS A 77 9.22 1.18 9.80
C LYS A 77 9.50 -0.32 9.72
N MET A 78 8.46 -1.13 9.51
CA MET A 78 8.54 -2.58 9.41
C MET A 78 9.22 -3.05 8.12
N CYS A 79 8.85 -2.44 6.99
CA CYS A 79 9.48 -2.79 5.72
C CYS A 79 10.92 -2.26 5.67
N GLY A 80 11.13 -1.06 6.21
CA GLY A 80 12.40 -0.35 6.31
C GLY A 80 13.07 -0.22 4.95
N LYS A 81 14.38 -0.51 4.91
CA LYS A 81 15.20 -0.47 3.70
C LYS A 81 14.79 -1.48 2.60
N ARG A 82 13.84 -2.38 2.87
CA ARG A 82 13.28 -3.27 1.84
C ARG A 82 12.35 -2.50 0.90
N LEU A 83 11.78 -1.38 1.33
CA LEU A 83 11.07 -0.45 0.44
C LEU A 83 12.08 0.33 -0.37
N THR A 84 12.41 -0.16 -1.56
CA THR A 84 13.27 0.55 -2.52
C THR A 84 12.51 1.65 -3.25
N GLN A 85 11.19 1.50 -3.41
CA GLN A 85 10.29 2.49 -4.00
C GLN A 85 9.00 2.55 -3.20
N MET A 86 8.50 3.77 -2.99
CA MET A 86 7.19 4.00 -2.40
C MET A 86 6.62 5.30 -2.98
N SER A 87 5.46 5.20 -3.63
CA SER A 87 4.75 6.35 -4.20
C SER A 87 3.34 6.36 -3.66
N ILE A 88 3.00 7.42 -2.94
CA ILE A 88 1.68 7.64 -2.34
C ILE A 88 1.32 9.09 -2.61
N MET A 89 0.10 9.33 -3.10
CA MET A 89 -0.40 10.69 -3.30
C MET A 89 -0.70 11.34 -1.96
N GLU A 90 -0.38 12.63 -1.81
CA GLU A 90 -0.58 13.38 -0.57
C GLU A 90 -2.01 13.29 -0.05
N GLU A 91 -3.01 13.38 -0.93
CA GLU A 91 -4.43 13.30 -0.56
C GLU A 91 -4.87 11.94 0.00
N VAL A 92 -4.05 10.90 -0.12
CA VAL A 92 -4.31 9.57 0.44
C VAL A 92 -3.92 9.52 1.93
N LEU A 93 -3.01 10.39 2.36
CA LEU A 93 -2.52 10.42 3.73
C LEU A 93 -3.49 11.21 4.61
N VAL A 94 -3.99 10.55 5.65
CA VAL A 94 -4.88 11.16 6.64
C VAL A 94 -4.09 11.37 7.92
N PRO A 95 -3.92 12.62 8.39
CA PRO A 95 -3.25 12.91 9.66
C PRO A 95 -3.99 12.25 10.83
N ASP A 96 -3.23 11.77 11.81
CA ASP A 96 -3.75 11.22 13.06
C ASP A 96 -3.18 11.98 14.28
N ASP A 97 -3.53 11.52 15.49
CA ASP A 97 -3.07 12.16 16.74
C ASP A 97 -1.54 12.04 16.93
N ASP A 98 -0.90 11.05 16.32
CA ASP A 98 0.54 10.79 16.41
C ASP A 98 1.34 11.58 15.35
N TYR A 99 0.70 11.89 14.21
CA TYR A 99 1.27 12.57 13.06
C TYR A 99 0.31 13.64 12.52
N SER A 100 0.36 14.83 13.13
CA SER A 100 -0.56 15.94 12.83
C SER A 100 -0.22 16.72 11.55
N ASP A 101 1.01 16.60 11.03
CA ASP A 101 1.47 17.32 9.85
C ASP A 101 2.24 16.40 8.87
N MET A 102 2.27 16.81 7.61
CA MET A 102 2.93 16.05 6.54
C MET A 102 4.46 16.09 6.65
N GLU A 103 5.02 17.08 7.33
CA GLU A 103 6.47 17.23 7.50
C GLU A 103 7.03 16.15 8.44
N GLN A 104 6.30 15.84 9.52
CA GLN A 104 6.56 14.75 10.45
C GLN A 104 6.49 13.39 9.75
N ILE A 105 5.45 13.17 8.93
CA ILE A 105 5.30 11.94 8.13
C ILE A 105 6.48 11.78 7.18
N HIS A 106 6.80 12.80 6.38
CA HIS A 106 7.96 12.80 5.48
C HIS A 106 9.26 12.44 6.23
N THR A 107 9.46 13.02 7.41
CA THR A 107 10.70 12.88 8.18
C THR A 107 10.87 11.46 8.72
N GLU A 108 9.83 10.89 9.35
CA GLU A 108 9.89 9.53 9.86
C GLU A 108 9.97 8.50 8.72
N VAL A 109 9.21 8.68 7.64
CA VAL A 109 9.26 7.79 6.49
C VAL A 109 10.64 7.77 5.84
N SER A 110 11.21 8.95 5.58
CA SER A 110 12.56 9.08 5.00
C SER A 110 13.61 8.41 5.88
N LYS A 111 13.50 8.56 7.21
CA LYS A 111 14.38 7.92 8.19
C LYS A 111 14.32 6.40 8.14
N TYR A 112 13.13 5.79 8.05
CA TYR A 112 12.99 4.33 8.00
C TYR A 112 13.36 3.72 6.65
N MET A 113 13.07 4.42 5.54
CA MET A 113 13.51 4.00 4.20
C MET A 113 15.03 4.15 4.01
N GLY A 114 15.64 5.13 4.67
CA GLY A 114 17.07 5.45 4.51
C GLY A 114 17.38 6.25 3.25
N CYS A 115 16.36 6.80 2.59
CA CYS A 115 16.46 7.73 1.47
C CYS A 115 15.40 8.84 1.64
N MET A 116 15.59 9.94 0.92
CA MET A 116 14.64 11.05 0.96
C MET A 116 13.34 10.63 0.26
N TRP A 117 12.21 10.78 0.95
CA TRP A 117 10.89 10.39 0.46
C TRP A 117 9.88 11.51 0.67
N TYR A 118 9.07 11.80 -0.34
CA TYR A 118 7.94 12.73 -0.23
C TYR A 118 6.69 12.10 -0.85
N PRO A 119 5.49 12.46 -0.35
CA PRO A 119 4.26 12.13 -1.05
C PRO A 119 4.24 12.81 -2.43
N ALA A 120 3.63 12.15 -3.40
CA ALA A 120 3.38 12.71 -4.71
C ALA A 120 2.26 13.77 -4.62
N MET A 121 2.42 14.86 -5.36
CA MET A 121 1.43 15.93 -5.43
C MET A 121 0.93 16.08 -6.87
N MET A 122 -0.38 16.30 -7.05
CA MET A 122 -0.90 16.76 -8.33
C MET A 122 -0.61 18.25 -8.52
N PRO A 123 -0.16 18.68 -9.71
CA PRO A 123 -0.03 20.10 -9.98
C PRO A 123 -1.40 20.79 -9.98
N THR A 124 -1.47 22.00 -9.42
CA THR A 124 -2.70 22.77 -9.24
C THR A 124 -2.86 23.93 -10.23
N TRP A 125 -2.06 23.94 -11.30
CA TRP A 125 -2.00 25.00 -12.31
C TRP A 125 -2.82 24.70 -13.56
#